data_AF-A0A087U647-F1
#
_entry.id   AF-A0A087U647-F1
#
_cell.length_a   1.000
_cell.length_b   1.000
_cell.length_c   1.000
_cell.angle_alpha   90.00
_cell.angle_beta   90.00
_cell.angle_gamma   90.00
#
_symmetry.space_group_name_H-M   'P 1'
#
loop_
_entity.id
_entity.type
_entity.pdbx_description
1 polymer ?
#
loop_
_entity_poly.entity_id
_entity_poly.type
_entity_poly.pdbx_seq_one_letter_code
_entity_poly.pdbx_strand_id
1 'polypeptide(L)' 'MPSIESWCTKWRIAINASKSQLLLIRRRYARKGFYGELKLFNEKIPLVTKAKYLGIVLNTSFKWND' A
#
# COMPACT_ATOMS: atom_id res chain seq x y z
N MET A 1 8.15 -15.76 -3.52
CA MET A 1 8.71 -14.51 -4.10
C MET A 1 9.69 -13.93 -3.08
N PRO A 2 10.86 -13.38 -3.49
CA PRO A 2 11.66 -12.58 -2.57
C PRO A 2 10.79 -11.46 -2.00
N SER A 3 10.99 -11.08 -0.73
CA SER A 3 10.38 -9.87 -0.21
C SER A 3 10.77 -8.69 -1.12
N ILE A 4 9.85 -7.74 -1.32
CA ILE A 4 10.11 -6.53 -2.09
C ILE A 4 11.39 -5.82 -1.62
N GLU A 5 11.67 -5.89 -0.31
CA GLU A 5 12.87 -5.38 0.33
C GLU A 5 14.15 -6.05 -0.18
N SER A 6 14.20 -7.38 -0.30
CA SER A 6 15.36 -8.09 -0.85
C SER A 6 15.63 -7.70 -2.31
N TRP A 7 14.58 -7.48 -3.10
CA TRP A 7 14.71 -6.97 -4.46
C TRP A 7 15.28 -5.54 -4.45
N CYS A 8 14.72 -4.64 -3.65
CA CYS A 8 15.23 -3.28 -3.49
C CYS A 8 16.70 -3.26 -3.06
N THR A 9 17.09 -4.08 -2.08
CA THR A 9 18.48 -4.21 -1.62
C THR A 9 19.39 -4.70 -2.75
N LYS A 10 18.98 -5.75 -3.49
CA LYS A 10 19.75 -6.27 -4.63
C LYS A 10 20.01 -5.21 -5.68
N TRP A 11 19.01 -4.37 -5.95
CA TRP A 11 19.08 -3.33 -6.98
C TRP A 11 19.50 -1.95 -6.46
N ARG A 12 19.90 -1.86 -5.18
CA ARG A 12 20.30 -0.60 -4.52
C ARG A 12 19.23 0.50 -4.61
N ILE A 13 17.97 0.10 -4.50
CA ILE A 13 16.81 1.00 -4.50
C ILE A 13 16.45 1.31 -3.05
N ALA A 14 16.44 2.59 -2.71
CA ALA A 14 15.92 3.07 -1.42
C ALA A 14 14.44 3.47 -1.56
N ILE A 15 13.57 2.83 -0.78
CA ILE A 15 12.15 3.22 -0.68
C ILE A 15 11.98 4.19 0.48
N ASN A 16 11.25 5.28 0.25
CA ASN A 16 10.80 6.17 1.33
C ASN A 16 9.52 5.58 1.96
N ALA A 17 9.69 4.81 3.03
CA ALA A 17 8.57 4.17 3.71
C ALA A 17 7.65 5.18 4.41
N SER A 18 8.18 6.31 4.92
CA SER A 18 7.38 7.37 5.53
C SER A 18 6.36 8.05 4.59
N LYS A 19 6.62 8.05 3.27
CA LYS A 19 5.69 8.54 2.23
C LYS A 19 4.80 7.45 1.64
N SER A 20 5.00 6.20 2.03
CA SER A 20 4.25 5.07 1.50
C SER A 20 2.93 4.89 2.23
N GLN A 21 1.91 4.43 1.51
CA GLN A 21 0.57 4.18 2.06
C GLN A 21 0.06 2.83 1.57
N LEU A 22 -0.73 2.14 2.39
CA LEU A 22 -1.41 0.91 2.03
C LEU A 22 -2.87 1.22 1.68
N LEU A 23 -3.25 1.04 0.41
CA LEU A 23 -4.64 1.04 -0.03
C LEU A 23 -5.03 -0.38 -0.44
N LEU A 24 -6.11 -0.91 0.15
CA LEU A 24 -6.61 -2.23 -0.17
C LEU A 24 -7.87 -2.14 -1.04
N ILE A 25 -7.75 -2.65 -2.26
CA ILE A 25 -8.83 -2.69 -3.24
C ILE A 25 -9.29 -4.14 -3.38
N ARG A 26 -10.58 -4.39 -3.17
CA ARG A 26 -11.12 -5.75 -3.11
C ARG A 26 -12.44 -5.84 -3.87
N ARG A 27 -12.60 -6.88 -4.69
CA ARG A 27 -13.84 -7.15 -5.41
C ARG A 27 -14.84 -7.85 -4.47
N ARG A 28 -15.93 -7.15 -4.10
CA ARG A 28 -17.03 -7.58 -3.19
C ARG A 28 -16.61 -7.87 -1.74
N TYR A 29 -17.33 -7.28 -0.79
CA TYR A 29 -17.49 -7.68 0.62
C TYR A 29 -16.40 -8.60 1.20
N ALA A 30 -15.19 -8.08 1.37
CA ALA A 30 -14.26 -8.74 2.28
C ALA A 30 -14.78 -8.50 3.71
N ARG A 31 -15.56 -9.43 4.25
CA ARG A 31 -16.14 -9.35 5.60
C ARG A 31 -15.09 -9.25 6.71
N LYS A 32 -13.82 -9.58 6.42
CA LYS A 32 -12.69 -9.42 7.32
C LYS A 32 -11.83 -8.22 6.90
N GLY A 33 -11.73 -7.23 7.79
CA GLY A 33 -10.74 -6.16 7.70
C GLY A 33 -9.32 -6.72 7.58
N PHE A 34 -8.40 -5.94 7.05
CA PHE A 34 -6.99 -6.26 7.20
C PHE A 34 -6.61 -6.01 8.66
N TYR A 35 -6.37 -7.09 9.41
CA TYR A 35 -5.93 -7.04 10.81
C TYR A 35 -4.41 -7.12 10.96
N GLY A 36 -3.68 -7.17 9.84
CA GLY A 36 -2.23 -7.24 9.82
C GLY A 36 -1.59 -5.86 9.97
N GLU A 37 -0.28 -5.87 10.21
CA GLU A 37 0.57 -4.71 10.11
C GLU A 37 1.49 -4.90 8.91
N LEU A 38 1.40 -4.01 7.91
CA LEU A 38 2.35 -4.00 6.80
C LEU A 38 3.55 -3.15 7.22
N LYS A 39 4.74 -3.72 7.16
CA LYS A 39 6.01 -3.00 7.34
C LYS A 39 6.82 -3.03 6.05
N LEU A 40 7.51 -1.93 5.78
CA LEU A 40 8.55 -1.84 4.77
C LEU A 40 9.81 -1.31 5.45
N PHE A 41 10.90 -2.07 5.38
CA PHE A 41 12.17 -1.77 6.04
C PHE A 41 12.00 -1.47 7.53
N ASN A 42 11.19 -2.29 8.20
CA ASN A 42 10.81 -2.16 9.60
C ASN A 42 9.96 -0.90 9.94
N GLU A 43 9.63 -0.06 8.97
CA GLU A 43 8.69 1.05 9.13
C GLU A 43 7.26 0.61 8.88
N LYS A 44 6.34 0.99 9.78
CA LYS A 44 4.92 0.69 9.65
C LYS A 44 4.29 1.56 8.56
N ILE A 45 3.57 0.91 7.63
CA ILE A 45 2.84 1.60 6.57
C ILE A 45 1.38 1.83 7.00
N PRO A 46 0.87 3.07 6.93
CA PRO A 46 -0.51 3.38 7.30
C PRO A 46 -1.49 2.79 6.28
N LEU A 47 -2.57 2.18 6.79
CA LEU A 47 -3.72 1.77 6.00
C LEU A 47 -4.62 2.98 5.73
N VAL A 48 -4.92 3.25 4.46
CA VAL A 48 -5.76 4.36 4.02
C VAL A 48 -6.95 3.86 3.20
N THR A 49 -8.04 4.63 3.21
CA THR A 49 -9.23 4.36 2.38
C THR A 49 -9.19 5.09 1.04
N LYS A 50 -8.37 6.13 0.94
CA LYS A 50 -8.11 6.92 -0.27
C LYS A 50 -6.62 7.18 -0.39
N ALA A 51 -6.07 7.08 -1.60
CA ALA A 51 -4.68 7.41 -1.89
C ALA A 51 -4.60 8.27 -3.16
N LYS A 52 -3.81 9.36 -3.11
CA LYS A 52 -3.55 10.19 -4.28
C LYS A 52 -2.37 9.60 -5.05
N TYR A 53 -2.60 9.28 -6.31
CA TYR A 53 -1.57 8.73 -7.20
C TYR A 53 -1.65 9.40 -8.57
N LEU A 54 -0.56 10.07 -8.96
CA LEU A 54 -0.43 10.74 -10.27
C LEU A 54 -1.60 11.68 -10.64
N GLY A 55 -2.11 12.44 -9.65
CA GLY A 55 -3.21 13.40 -9.87
C GLY A 55 -4.61 12.81 -9.74
N ILE A 56 -4.73 11.51 -9.48
CA ILE A 56 -5.99 10.80 -9.32
C ILE A 56 -6.14 10.32 -7.88
N VAL A 57 -7.37 10.34 -7.36
CA VAL A 57 -7.68 9.72 -6.05
C VAL A 57 -8.24 8.32 -6.28
N LEU A 58 -7.54 7.32 -5.76
CA LEU A 58 -7.98 5.93 -5.75
C LEU A 58 -8.64 5.61 -4.41
N ASN A 59 -9.81 5.00 -4.44
CA ASN A 59 -10.51 4.55 -3.24
C ASN A 59 -10.60 3.01 -3.16
N THR A 60 -11.03 2.50 -2.00
CA THR A 60 -11.18 1.05 -1.75
C THR A 60 -12.16 0.35 -2.69
N SER A 61 -13.06 1.11 -3.34
CA SER A 61 -14.01 0.60 -4.34
C SER A 61 -13.48 0.65 -5.78
N PHE A 62 -12.23 1.08 -5.99
CA PHE A 62 -11.61 1.30 -7.30
C PHE A 62 -12.42 2.24 -8.21
N LYS A 63 -13.05 3.24 -7.61
CA LYS A 63 -13.75 4.31 -8.34
C LYS A 63 -12.89 5.57 -8.32
N TRP A 64 -13.05 6.37 -9.37
CA TRP A 64 -12.30 7.60 -9.64
C TRP A 64 -13.05 8.85 -9.15
N ASN A 65 -14.31 8.70 -8.74
CA ASN A 65 -15.14 9.78 -8.22
C ASN A 65 -15.00 9.83 -6.69
N ASP A 66 -14.71 11.03 -6.18
CA ASP A 66 -14.83 11.41 -4.77
C ASP A 66 -16.15 12.11 -4.49
#